data_AF-A0A552Z5N0-F1
#
_entry.id   AF-A0A552Z5N0-F1
#
_cell.length_a   1.000
_cell.length_b   1.000
_cell.length_c   1.000
_cell.angle_alpha   90.00
_cell.angle_beta   90.00
_cell.angle_gamma   90.00
#
_symmetry.space_group_name_H-M   'P 1'
#
loop_
_entity.id
_entity.type
_entity.pdbx_description
1 polymer ?
#
loop_
_entity_poly.entity_id
_entity_poly.type
_entity_poly.pdbx_seq_one_letter_code
_entity_poly.pdbx_strand_id
1 'polypeptide(L)'
;MSHLKNNLVFSSLTILLVTGGSLGLAQSAHNKVSSQKLEAKNVNQVSNYSGDIDLLAVSQPTTPTTNNGQINSAFINRFNNAVILDSKTGQFSINQKTLPINATKLELTELDKLISQSNVSLKQTILEVPKANVVQDGNSVVIGDSPKTAEQIAKGTSVQAVSLFHEGSNYVHSYWWGKRVGVSRTTVRKVSTNITKGGQALGATLFFIPAPQVKAVGAAIGAASTILGYGMSYFPGGLVFNTTPNYLGSQVWDVQFQ
;
A
#
# COMPACT_ATOMS: atom_id res chain seq x y z
N MET A 1 14.08 0.76 -60.89
CA MET A 1 14.45 -0.61 -60.50
C MET A 1 15.76 -0.54 -59.71
N SER A 2 15.86 -1.32 -58.62
CA SER A 2 17.06 -1.58 -57.79
C SER A 2 17.46 -0.47 -56.79
N HIS A 3 17.02 -0.55 -55.52
CA HIS A 3 17.63 -1.26 -54.37
C HIS A 3 18.86 -0.56 -53.77
N LEU A 4 18.71 0.03 -52.58
CA LEU A 4 19.77 0.20 -51.59
C LEU A 4 19.22 -0.15 -50.20
N LYS A 5 19.92 -1.07 -49.54
CA LYS A 5 19.52 -1.82 -48.34
C LYS A 5 19.76 -0.99 -47.08
N ASN A 6 18.78 -1.03 -46.17
CA ASN A 6 18.94 -0.65 -44.77
C ASN A 6 19.90 -1.60 -44.06
N ASN A 7 20.91 -1.06 -43.38
CA ASN A 7 21.62 -1.74 -42.29
C ASN A 7 21.57 -0.83 -41.06
N LEU A 8 20.53 -0.98 -40.24
CA LEU A 8 20.50 -0.47 -38.87
C LEU A 8 21.11 -1.54 -37.97
N VAL A 9 22.30 -1.24 -37.47
CA VAL A 9 22.99 -2.03 -36.45
C VAL A 9 22.25 -1.83 -35.13
N PHE A 10 21.53 -2.85 -34.67
CA PHE A 10 20.99 -2.91 -33.31
C PHE A 10 22.13 -3.35 -32.37
N SER A 11 22.64 -2.43 -31.56
CA SER A 11 23.40 -2.80 -30.37
C SER A 11 22.41 -3.31 -29.31
N SER A 12 22.40 -4.62 -29.11
CA SER A 12 21.66 -5.28 -28.03
C SER A 12 22.27 -4.89 -26.69
N LEU A 13 21.61 -3.98 -25.97
CA LEU A 13 21.87 -3.72 -24.56
C LEU A 13 21.13 -4.80 -23.75
N THR A 14 21.86 -5.82 -23.34
CA THR A 14 21.36 -6.85 -22.42
C THR A 14 21.20 -6.24 -21.03
N ILE A 15 19.99 -5.82 -20.67
CA ILE A 15 19.68 -5.47 -19.28
C ILE A 15 19.35 -6.79 -18.56
N LEU A 16 20.28 -7.22 -17.72
CA LEU A 16 20.10 -8.35 -16.81
C LEU A 16 19.02 -7.99 -15.77
N LEU A 17 17.78 -8.45 -15.97
CA LEU A 17 16.76 -8.42 -14.92
C LEU A 17 17.12 -9.47 -13.87
N VAL A 18 17.66 -9.03 -12.72
CA VAL A 18 17.66 -9.85 -11.51
C VAL A 18 16.22 -9.92 -11.01
N THR A 19 15.50 -10.95 -11.45
CA THR A 19 14.20 -11.35 -10.93
C THR A 19 14.40 -11.95 -9.54
N GLY A 20 14.45 -11.07 -8.53
CA GLY A 20 14.48 -11.43 -7.12
C GLY A 20 13.28 -10.85 -6.37
N GLY A 21 12.09 -10.89 -6.97
CA GLY A 21 10.85 -10.51 -6.32
C GLY A 21 10.16 -11.75 -5.76
N SER A 22 10.47 -12.12 -4.52
CA SER A 22 9.64 -13.04 -3.77
C SER A 22 8.22 -12.44 -3.69
N LEU A 23 7.25 -13.14 -4.28
CA LEU A 23 5.82 -12.90 -4.11
C LEU A 23 5.45 -13.10 -2.63
N GLY A 24 5.66 -12.05 -1.83
CA GLY A 24 5.21 -11.98 -0.46
C GLY A 24 3.75 -11.55 -0.44
N LEU A 25 2.84 -12.52 -0.49
CA LEU A 25 1.47 -12.35 -0.04
C LEU A 25 1.52 -11.98 1.46
N ALA A 26 1.53 -10.70 1.78
CA ALA A 26 1.28 -10.23 3.14
C ALA A 26 -0.21 -10.42 3.43
N GLN A 27 -0.59 -11.65 3.77
CA GLN A 27 -1.88 -11.96 4.34
C GLN A 27 -1.90 -11.32 5.74
N SER A 28 -2.75 -10.31 5.93
CA SER A 28 -3.00 -9.71 7.24
C SER A 28 -3.59 -10.78 8.16
N ALA A 29 -2.75 -11.42 8.97
CA ALA A 29 -3.21 -12.29 10.03
C ALA A 29 -3.76 -11.41 11.18
N HIS A 30 -5.06 -11.09 11.12
CA HIS A 30 -5.78 -10.66 12.31
C HIS A 30 -5.76 -11.82 13.31
N ASN A 31 -4.91 -11.72 14.32
CA ASN A 31 -4.87 -12.67 15.43
C ASN A 31 -6.13 -12.48 16.28
N LYS A 32 -7.25 -13.11 15.89
CA LYS A 32 -8.41 -13.29 16.77
C LYS A 32 -8.01 -14.29 17.85
N VAL A 33 -7.60 -13.79 19.01
CA VAL A 33 -7.49 -14.61 20.23
C VAL A 33 -8.90 -15.10 20.57
N SER A 34 -9.24 -16.30 20.09
CA SER A 34 -10.43 -17.02 20.53
C SER A 34 -10.08 -17.78 21.79
N SER A 35 -10.75 -17.44 22.89
CA SER A 35 -10.66 -18.14 24.17
C SER A 35 -11.17 -19.57 23.99
N GLN A 36 -10.28 -20.50 23.66
CA GLN A 36 -10.61 -21.93 23.69
C GLN A 36 -10.69 -22.38 25.15
N LYS A 37 -11.93 -22.60 25.60
CA LYS A 37 -12.28 -23.36 26.79
C LYS A 37 -11.62 -24.73 26.71
N LEU A 38 -10.65 -24.99 27.58
CA LEU A 38 -10.03 -26.30 27.76
C LEU A 38 -11.07 -27.28 28.34
N GLU A 39 -11.60 -28.18 27.52
CA GLU A 39 -12.21 -29.40 28.01
C GLU A 39 -11.14 -30.50 28.00
N ALA A 40 -10.70 -30.87 29.20
CA ALA A 40 -9.71 -31.91 29.40
C ALA A 40 -10.29 -33.27 29.00
N LYS A 41 -9.72 -33.88 27.94
CA LYS A 41 -9.86 -35.32 27.69
C LYS A 41 -8.49 -35.97 27.78
N ASN A 42 -8.34 -36.77 28.82
CA ASN A 42 -7.17 -37.55 29.18
C ASN A 42 -6.75 -38.50 28.04
N VAL A 43 -5.54 -38.30 27.51
CA VAL A 43 -4.77 -39.35 26.83
C VAL A 43 -3.30 -39.14 27.18
N ASN A 44 -2.74 -40.06 27.96
CA ASN A 44 -1.31 -40.25 28.17
C ASN A 44 -0.60 -40.45 26.82
N GLN A 45 0.19 -39.46 26.41
CA GLN A 45 1.30 -39.68 25.49
C GLN A 45 2.50 -38.87 25.98
N VAL A 46 3.46 -39.58 26.56
CA VAL A 46 4.77 -39.06 26.94
C VAL A 46 5.53 -38.77 25.65
N SER A 47 5.52 -37.51 25.24
CA SER A 47 6.44 -36.95 24.26
C SER A 47 7.39 -36.03 25.00
N ASN A 48 8.66 -36.41 25.08
CA ASN A 48 9.73 -35.62 25.67
C ASN A 48 9.83 -34.26 24.94
N TYR A 49 9.19 -33.22 25.48
CA TYR A 49 9.49 -31.84 25.12
C TYR A 49 10.77 -31.44 25.83
N SER A 50 11.88 -31.47 25.10
CA SER A 50 13.07 -30.69 25.46
C SER A 50 12.67 -29.23 25.36
N GLY A 51 12.42 -28.63 26.52
CA GLY A 51 12.03 -27.23 26.61
C GLY A 51 13.15 -26.32 26.15
N ASP A 52 13.04 -25.84 24.92
CA ASP A 52 13.25 -24.43 24.66
C ASP A 52 11.88 -23.85 24.30
N ILE A 53 11.33 -23.12 25.26
CA ILE A 53 10.25 -22.17 25.01
C ILE A 53 10.82 -21.22 23.97
N ASP A 54 10.36 -21.30 22.73
CA ASP A 54 10.71 -20.34 21.68
C ASP A 54 10.49 -18.95 22.24
N LEU A 55 11.61 -18.29 22.56
CA LEU A 55 11.68 -17.05 23.30
C LEU A 55 11.19 -15.95 22.36
N LEU A 56 9.86 -15.85 22.15
CA LEU A 56 9.16 -14.82 21.38
C LEU A 56 10.07 -14.20 20.33
N ALA A 57 10.49 -14.96 19.30
CA ALA A 57 11.58 -14.58 18.39
C ALA A 57 11.62 -13.06 18.19
N VAL A 58 12.51 -12.40 18.95
CA VAL A 58 12.43 -10.94 19.08
C VAL A 58 12.80 -10.42 17.71
N SER A 59 11.86 -9.74 17.05
CA SER A 59 12.14 -9.20 15.72
C SER A 59 13.41 -8.36 15.80
N GLN A 60 14.26 -8.45 14.79
CA GLN A 60 15.53 -7.74 14.80
C GLN A 60 15.34 -6.31 14.31
N PRO A 61 16.14 -5.35 14.82
CA PRO A 61 16.14 -4.01 14.28
C PRO A 61 16.41 -4.02 12.78
N THR A 62 15.74 -3.14 12.06
CA THR A 62 15.88 -3.04 10.60
C THR A 62 16.00 -1.59 10.18
N THR A 63 16.58 -1.35 9.00
CA THR A 63 16.53 -0.02 8.40
C THR A 63 15.08 0.33 8.07
N PRO A 64 14.57 1.51 8.48
CA PRO A 64 13.20 1.92 8.18
C PRO A 64 12.92 2.11 6.70
N THR A 65 13.96 2.45 5.94
CA THR A 65 13.90 2.62 4.48
C THR A 65 14.82 1.63 3.78
N THR A 66 14.47 1.32 2.53
CA THR A 66 15.34 0.63 1.57
C THR A 66 16.34 1.62 0.97
N ASN A 67 17.34 1.10 0.25
CA ASN A 67 18.33 1.92 -0.46
C ASN A 67 17.70 2.85 -1.50
N ASN A 68 16.48 2.55 -1.97
CA ASN A 68 15.74 3.35 -2.93
C ASN A 68 14.80 4.36 -2.24
N GLY A 69 14.92 4.55 -0.93
CA GLY A 69 14.11 5.49 -0.16
C GLY A 69 12.66 5.07 0.09
N GLN A 70 12.31 3.80 -0.19
CA GLN A 70 10.98 3.24 0.08
C GLN A 70 10.90 2.78 1.53
N ILE A 71 9.72 2.78 2.13
CA ILE A 71 9.55 2.21 3.48
C ILE A 71 9.76 0.70 3.42
N ASN A 72 10.59 0.19 4.32
CA ASN A 72 10.96 -1.21 4.39
C ASN A 72 9.78 -2.04 4.95
N SER A 73 9.33 -3.08 4.22
CA SER A 73 8.25 -3.96 4.68
C SER A 73 8.58 -4.67 6.00
N ALA A 74 9.84 -5.01 6.26
CA ALA A 74 10.25 -5.57 7.54
C ALA A 74 10.03 -4.57 8.69
N PHE A 75 10.28 -3.29 8.45
CA PHE A 75 10.02 -2.22 9.41
C PHE A 75 8.50 -2.07 9.65
N ILE A 76 7.69 -2.08 8.60
CA ILE A 76 6.23 -2.03 8.72
C ILE A 76 5.73 -3.20 9.58
N ASN A 77 6.10 -4.43 9.24
CA ASN A 77 5.63 -5.63 9.93
C ASN A 77 6.03 -5.63 11.42
N ARG A 78 7.25 -5.16 11.72
CA ARG A 78 7.78 -5.07 13.08
C ARG A 78 6.98 -4.12 13.97
N PHE A 79 6.48 -3.00 13.43
CA PHE A 79 5.74 -1.99 14.20
C PHE A 79 4.23 -2.03 14.00
N ASN A 80 3.69 -2.87 13.12
CA ASN A 80 2.25 -2.85 12.78
C ASN A 80 1.34 -3.10 13.99
N ASN A 81 1.78 -3.96 14.92
CA ASN A 81 1.05 -4.23 16.17
C ASN A 81 1.25 -3.13 17.23
N ALA A 82 2.25 -2.27 17.05
CA ALA A 82 2.57 -1.16 17.94
C ALA A 82 1.82 0.12 17.59
N VAL A 83 1.13 0.19 16.45
CA VAL A 83 0.37 1.36 16.03
C VAL A 83 -1.12 1.06 16.04
N ILE A 84 -1.87 1.91 16.73
CA ILE A 84 -3.34 1.85 16.81
C ILE A 84 -3.94 3.07 16.16
N LEU A 85 -5.14 2.92 15.60
CA LEU A 85 -5.97 4.03 15.18
C LEU A 85 -7.01 4.31 16.27
N ASP A 86 -6.90 5.46 16.93
CA ASP A 86 -7.84 5.86 17.96
C ASP A 86 -9.20 6.18 17.33
N SER A 87 -10.23 5.42 17.71
CA SER A 87 -11.58 5.53 17.12
C SER A 87 -12.32 6.82 17.51
N LYS A 88 -11.87 7.54 18.54
CA LYS A 88 -12.48 8.81 18.98
C LYS A 88 -11.86 9.99 18.25
N THR A 89 -10.54 9.98 18.10
CA THR A 89 -9.78 11.09 17.50
C THR A 89 -9.52 10.90 16.01
N GLY A 90 -9.64 9.67 15.50
CA GLY A 90 -9.31 9.31 14.12
C GLY A 90 -7.81 9.43 13.81
N GLN A 91 -6.95 9.31 14.82
CA GLN A 91 -5.50 9.50 14.69
C GLN A 91 -4.73 8.23 15.03
N PHE A 92 -3.66 7.98 14.27
CA PHE A 92 -2.67 6.97 14.57
C PHE A 92 -1.88 7.37 15.82
N SER A 93 -1.62 6.41 16.70
CA SER A 93 -0.81 6.59 17.89
C SER A 93 -0.04 5.31 18.23
N ILE A 94 1.06 5.47 18.96
CA ILE A 94 1.91 4.36 19.38
C ILE A 94 1.34 3.74 20.66
N ASN A 95 1.02 2.46 20.61
CA ASN A 95 0.80 1.64 21.78
C ASN A 95 2.14 1.20 22.36
N GLN A 96 2.57 1.90 23.41
CA GLN A 96 3.84 1.64 24.10
C GLN A 96 3.97 0.20 24.62
N LYS A 97 2.86 -0.49 24.90
CA LYS A 97 2.87 -1.87 25.43
C LYS A 97 3.21 -2.93 24.38
N THR A 98 3.01 -2.62 23.10
CA THR A 98 3.25 -3.54 21.98
C THR A 98 4.44 -3.13 21.11
N LEU A 99 5.20 -2.12 21.54
CA LEU A 99 6.47 -1.77 20.92
C LEU A 99 7.48 -2.92 21.04
N PRO A 100 8.28 -3.18 19.98
CA PRO A 100 9.41 -4.09 20.08
C PRO A 100 10.40 -3.62 21.15
N ILE A 101 10.74 -4.52 22.08
CA ILE A 101 11.62 -4.23 23.22
C ILE A 101 13.03 -3.77 22.82
N ASN A 102 13.49 -4.14 21.63
CA ASN A 102 14.79 -3.79 21.06
C ASN A 102 14.67 -2.72 19.96
N ALA A 103 13.60 -1.93 19.93
CA ALA A 103 13.45 -0.83 18.98
C ALA A 103 14.58 0.19 19.15
N THR A 104 15.27 0.49 18.04
CA THR A 104 16.37 1.47 18.04
C THR A 104 15.83 2.90 18.02
N LYS A 105 16.65 3.86 18.44
CA LYS A 105 16.31 5.30 18.36
C LYS A 105 15.98 5.72 16.92
N LEU A 106 16.70 5.17 15.94
CA LEU A 106 16.48 5.45 14.52
C LEU A 106 15.10 4.95 14.06
N GLU A 107 14.73 3.72 14.43
CA GLU A 107 13.40 3.15 14.14
C GLU A 107 12.28 3.97 14.78
N LEU A 108 12.42 4.33 16.07
CA LEU A 108 11.42 5.12 16.79
C LEU A 108 11.25 6.52 16.20
N THR A 109 12.36 7.17 15.80
CA THR A 109 12.32 8.50 15.18
C THR A 109 11.57 8.46 13.84
N GLU A 110 11.81 7.43 13.01
CA GLU A 110 11.09 7.30 11.74
C GLU A 110 9.62 6.91 11.96
N LEU A 111 9.33 6.05 12.96
CA LEU A 111 7.96 5.70 13.33
C LEU A 111 7.15 6.95 13.72
N ASP A 112 7.67 7.78 14.62
CA ASP A 112 7.03 9.02 15.05
C ASP A 112 6.79 9.98 13.88
N LYS A 113 7.79 10.12 13.01
CA LYS A 113 7.70 10.94 11.79
C LYS A 113 6.59 10.45 10.87
N LEU A 114 6.51 9.14 10.59
CA LEU A 114 5.49 8.57 9.72
C LEU A 114 4.09 8.74 10.32
N ILE A 115 3.91 8.48 11.62
CA ILE A 115 2.63 8.67 12.31
C ILE A 115 2.18 10.13 12.24
N SER A 116 3.08 11.08 12.52
CA SER A 116 2.79 12.50 12.45
C SER A 116 2.33 12.92 11.04
N GLN A 117 3.08 12.51 10.02
CA GLN A 117 2.76 12.81 8.62
C GLN A 117 1.45 12.15 8.16
N SER A 118 1.22 10.90 8.56
CA SER A 118 -0.02 10.17 8.28
C SER A 118 -1.23 10.83 8.91
N ASN A 119 -1.12 11.31 10.15
CA ASN A 119 -2.22 12.02 10.82
C ASN A 119 -2.56 13.34 10.12
N VAL A 120 -1.57 14.13 9.70
CA VAL A 120 -1.79 15.35 8.92
C VAL A 120 -2.49 15.02 7.61
N SER A 121 -1.96 14.04 6.89
CA SER A 121 -2.43 13.62 5.57
C SER A 121 -3.84 13.01 5.60
N LEU A 122 -4.13 12.19 6.61
CA LEU A 122 -5.46 11.61 6.84
C LEU A 122 -6.47 12.69 7.21
N LYS A 123 -6.14 13.58 8.15
CA LYS A 123 -7.00 14.70 8.56
C LYS A 123 -7.39 15.58 7.39
N GLN A 124 -6.45 15.91 6.51
CA GLN A 124 -6.75 16.67 5.30
C GLN A 124 -7.70 15.90 4.38
N THR A 125 -7.44 14.61 4.15
CA THR A 125 -8.25 13.81 3.22
C THR A 125 -9.70 13.68 3.70
N ILE A 126 -9.93 13.36 4.98
CA ILE A 126 -11.29 13.17 5.52
C ILE A 126 -12.12 14.46 5.58
N LEU A 127 -11.48 15.64 5.54
CA LEU A 127 -12.17 16.94 5.46
C LEU A 127 -12.66 17.25 4.05
N GLU A 128 -11.99 16.72 3.02
CA GLU A 128 -12.27 17.02 1.62
C GLU A 128 -13.26 16.04 0.96
N VAL A 129 -13.61 14.95 1.65
CA VAL A 129 -14.48 13.89 1.12
C VAL A 129 -15.76 13.70 1.94
N PRO A 130 -16.85 13.20 1.34
CA PRO A 130 -18.07 12.87 2.07
C PRO A 130 -17.80 11.82 3.17
N LYS A 131 -18.27 12.06 4.39
CA LYS A 131 -18.10 11.13 5.52
C LYS A 131 -18.61 9.71 5.23
N ALA A 132 -19.67 9.58 4.44
CA ALA A 132 -20.23 8.29 4.04
C ALA A 132 -19.26 7.44 3.20
N ASN A 133 -18.25 8.06 2.60
CA ASN A 133 -17.22 7.37 1.81
C ASN A 133 -16.03 6.91 2.66
N VAL A 134 -16.05 7.15 3.97
CA VAL A 134 -14.95 6.86 4.89
C VAL A 134 -15.34 5.70 5.79
N VAL A 135 -14.54 4.63 5.77
CA VAL A 135 -14.74 3.42 6.58
C VAL A 135 -13.46 3.13 7.35
N GLN A 136 -13.57 2.95 8.66
CA GLN A 136 -12.46 2.46 9.47
C GLN A 136 -12.32 0.93 9.29
N ASP A 137 -11.10 0.49 8.99
CA ASP A 137 -10.73 -0.92 8.84
C ASP A 137 -9.62 -1.24 9.85
N GLY A 138 -9.99 -1.67 11.05
CA GLY A 138 -9.06 -1.90 12.16
C GLY A 138 -8.20 -0.67 12.47
N ASN A 139 -6.88 -0.80 12.31
CA ASN A 139 -5.88 0.26 12.52
C ASN A 139 -5.59 1.06 11.24
N SER A 140 -6.58 1.22 10.37
CA SER A 140 -6.45 1.92 9.08
C SER A 140 -7.79 2.54 8.66
N VAL A 141 -7.75 3.41 7.64
CA VAL A 141 -8.94 4.09 7.12
C VAL A 141 -9.02 3.92 5.61
N VAL A 142 -10.17 3.46 5.13
CA VAL A 142 -10.49 3.37 3.71
C VAL A 142 -11.38 4.54 3.31
N ILE A 143 -11.03 5.18 2.20
CA ILE A 143 -11.78 6.29 1.59
C ILE A 143 -12.08 5.90 0.16
N GLY A 144 -13.34 5.63 -0.15
CA GLY A 144 -13.79 5.25 -1.49
C GLY A 144 -14.30 6.45 -2.30
N ASP A 145 -14.44 6.26 -3.61
CA ASP A 145 -15.26 7.14 -4.44
C ASP A 145 -16.77 7.05 -4.12
N SER A 146 -17.18 5.97 -3.45
CA SER A 146 -18.53 5.77 -2.93
C SER A 146 -18.52 5.01 -1.59
N PRO A 147 -19.61 5.04 -0.81
CA PRO A 147 -19.73 4.26 0.43
C PRO A 147 -19.55 2.76 0.18
N LYS A 148 -20.14 2.26 -0.91
CA LYS A 148 -20.05 0.85 -1.32
C LYS A 148 -18.61 0.45 -1.61
N THR A 149 -17.86 1.29 -2.33
CA THR A 149 -16.44 1.05 -2.62
C THR A 149 -15.64 0.98 -1.31
N ALA A 150 -15.84 1.94 -0.41
CA ALA A 150 -15.13 2.00 0.86
C ALA A 150 -15.37 0.74 1.70
N GLU A 151 -16.63 0.29 1.81
CA GLU A 151 -16.97 -0.95 2.52
C GLU A 151 -16.38 -2.20 1.88
N GLN A 152 -16.44 -2.32 0.55
CA GLN A 152 -15.93 -3.49 -0.16
C GLN A 152 -14.42 -3.63 0.01
N ILE A 153 -13.68 -2.52 -0.06
CA ILE A 153 -12.23 -2.51 0.15
C ILE A 153 -11.90 -2.81 1.62
N ALA A 154 -12.61 -2.22 2.59
CA ALA A 154 -12.43 -2.51 4.01
C ALA A 154 -12.69 -3.98 4.37
N LYS A 155 -13.66 -4.63 3.70
CA LYS A 155 -13.95 -6.06 3.89
C LYS A 155 -12.94 -6.98 3.18
N GLY A 156 -11.94 -6.44 2.49
CA GLY A 156 -11.02 -7.21 1.64
C GLY A 156 -11.71 -7.89 0.46
N THR A 157 -12.91 -7.44 0.10
CA THR A 157 -13.76 -8.04 -0.95
C THR A 157 -13.55 -7.35 -2.29
N SER A 158 -12.34 -6.83 -2.56
CA SER A 158 -11.99 -6.36 -3.91
C SER A 158 -12.26 -7.50 -4.88
N VAL A 159 -13.17 -7.26 -5.81
CA VAL A 159 -13.69 -8.26 -6.75
C VAL A 159 -12.50 -8.91 -7.47
N GLN A 160 -12.08 -10.09 -7.03
CA GLN A 160 -11.18 -10.95 -7.77
C GLN A 160 -11.96 -11.42 -9.00
N ALA A 161 -12.04 -10.57 -10.01
CA ALA A 161 -12.53 -11.02 -11.30
C ALA A 161 -11.54 -12.08 -11.82
N VAL A 162 -12.06 -13.13 -12.44
CA VAL A 162 -11.33 -14.30 -12.94
C VAL A 162 -10.33 -13.94 -14.08
N SER A 163 -10.20 -12.66 -14.42
CA SER A 163 -9.21 -12.13 -15.37
C SER A 163 -8.03 -11.46 -14.64
N LEU A 164 -6.81 -11.67 -15.16
CA LEU A 164 -5.57 -11.03 -14.66
C LEU A 164 -5.62 -9.50 -14.58
N PHE A 165 -6.58 -8.86 -15.25
CA PHE A 165 -6.80 -7.42 -15.27
C PHE A 165 -8.29 -7.13 -15.21
N HIS A 166 -8.70 -6.16 -14.39
CA HIS A 166 -10.09 -5.76 -14.30
C HIS A 166 -10.26 -4.25 -14.10
N GLU A 167 -11.51 -3.78 -14.09
CA GLU A 167 -11.80 -2.35 -13.93
C GLU A 167 -11.19 -1.78 -12.66
N GLY A 168 -11.22 -2.53 -11.56
CA GLY A 168 -10.72 -2.07 -10.26
C GLY A 168 -11.60 -0.98 -9.65
N SER A 169 -11.15 -0.46 -8.52
CA SER A 169 -11.89 0.53 -7.72
C SER A 169 -11.04 1.77 -7.46
N ASN A 170 -11.72 2.91 -7.27
CA ASN A 170 -11.09 4.15 -6.83
C ASN A 170 -11.15 4.24 -5.31
N TYR A 171 -10.00 4.22 -4.65
CA TYR A 171 -9.95 4.33 -3.20
C TYR A 171 -8.57 4.79 -2.70
N VAL A 172 -8.55 5.23 -1.44
CA VAL A 172 -7.35 5.41 -0.62
C VAL A 172 -7.49 4.58 0.64
N HIS A 173 -6.57 3.67 0.87
CA HIS A 173 -6.40 2.98 2.14
C HIS A 173 -5.24 3.61 2.89
N SER A 174 -5.54 4.39 3.91
CA SER A 174 -4.56 5.10 4.73
C SER A 174 -4.12 4.25 5.92
N TYR A 175 -2.82 4.03 6.01
CA TYR A 175 -2.13 3.37 7.11
C TYR A 175 -1.21 4.36 7.82
N TRP A 176 -0.64 3.94 8.95
CA TRP A 176 0.35 4.76 9.67
C TRP A 176 1.65 4.97 8.91
N TRP A 177 2.02 4.02 8.05
CA TRP A 177 3.27 4.03 7.28
C TRP A 177 3.12 4.66 5.88
N GLY A 178 1.88 4.89 5.42
CA GLY A 178 1.65 5.29 4.03
C GLY A 178 0.21 5.10 3.58
N LYS A 179 0.02 5.19 2.26
CA LYS A 179 -1.28 5.00 1.61
C LYS A 179 -1.16 3.90 0.56
N ARG A 180 -2.21 3.10 0.42
CA ARG A 180 -2.45 2.27 -0.77
C ARG A 180 -3.56 2.92 -1.57
N VAL A 181 -3.28 3.30 -2.80
CA VAL A 181 -4.22 4.02 -3.67
C VAL A 181 -4.63 3.09 -4.80
N GLY A 182 -5.92 2.82 -4.90
CA GLY A 182 -6.53 2.16 -6.04
C GLY A 182 -7.11 3.20 -6.99
N VAL A 183 -6.85 3.04 -8.27
CA VAL A 183 -7.40 3.86 -9.35
C VAL A 183 -8.00 2.92 -10.40
N SER A 184 -9.30 3.03 -10.64
CA SER A 184 -9.96 2.18 -11.64
C SER A 184 -9.43 2.48 -13.04
N ARG A 185 -9.54 1.53 -13.95
CA ARG A 185 -9.09 1.65 -15.34
C ARG A 185 -9.71 2.87 -16.02
N THR A 186 -11.01 3.10 -15.81
CA THR A 186 -11.72 4.27 -16.33
C THR A 186 -11.09 5.55 -15.80
N THR A 187 -10.76 5.61 -14.52
CA THR A 187 -10.11 6.78 -13.92
C THR A 187 -8.69 6.95 -14.43
N VAL A 188 -7.90 5.88 -14.56
CA VAL A 188 -6.55 5.92 -15.16
C VAL A 188 -6.59 6.55 -16.55
N ARG A 189 -7.54 6.12 -17.40
CA ARG A 189 -7.71 6.67 -18.75
C ARG A 189 -8.10 8.14 -18.72
N LYS A 190 -9.03 8.54 -17.84
CA LYS A 190 -9.40 9.96 -17.66
C LYS A 190 -8.21 10.80 -17.19
N VAL A 191 -7.46 10.33 -16.20
CA VAL A 191 -6.25 11.00 -15.69
C VAL A 191 -5.23 11.16 -16.80
N SER A 192 -4.98 10.12 -17.61
CA SER A 192 -4.08 10.20 -18.76
C SER A 192 -4.47 11.32 -19.74
N THR A 193 -5.76 11.52 -19.99
CA THR A 193 -6.23 12.60 -20.88
C THR A 193 -6.20 13.99 -20.23
N ASN A 194 -6.20 14.06 -18.89
CA ASN A 194 -6.24 15.30 -18.12
C ASN A 194 -4.86 15.72 -17.60
N ILE A 195 -3.84 14.85 -17.67
CA ILE A 195 -2.49 15.14 -17.15
C ILE A 195 -1.85 16.37 -17.81
N THR A 196 -2.20 16.61 -19.08
CA THR A 196 -1.76 17.78 -19.86
C THR A 196 -2.62 19.02 -19.63
N LYS A 197 -3.80 18.88 -19.00
CA LYS A 197 -4.78 19.97 -18.78
C LYS A 197 -4.62 20.67 -17.41
N GLY A 198 -3.63 20.27 -16.62
CA GLY A 198 -3.28 20.91 -15.34
C GLY A 198 -3.94 20.29 -14.10
N GLY A 199 -3.52 20.77 -12.92
CA GLY A 199 -3.83 20.15 -11.63
C GLY A 199 -5.32 20.15 -11.25
N GLN A 200 -6.10 21.13 -11.69
CA GLN A 200 -7.54 21.23 -11.36
C GLN A 200 -8.36 20.11 -12.03
N ALA A 201 -8.07 19.82 -13.31
CA ALA A 201 -8.74 18.73 -14.03
C ALA A 201 -8.41 17.35 -13.45
N LEU A 202 -7.17 17.19 -12.98
CA LEU A 202 -6.76 15.99 -12.26
C LEU A 202 -7.47 15.87 -10.91
N GLY A 203 -7.58 16.97 -10.14
CA GLY A 203 -8.30 16.99 -8.87
C GLY A 203 -9.77 16.60 -8.99
N ALA A 204 -10.48 17.13 -10.00
CA ALA A 204 -11.87 16.74 -10.24
C ALA A 204 -12.02 15.24 -10.60
N THR A 205 -11.05 14.68 -11.33
CA THR A 205 -11.02 13.25 -11.69
C THR A 205 -10.74 12.37 -10.47
N LEU A 206 -10.03 12.91 -9.48
CA LEU A 206 -9.46 12.19 -8.35
C LEU A 206 -9.99 12.75 -7.01
N PHE A 207 -11.28 13.08 -6.95
CA PHE A 207 -11.89 13.74 -5.79
C PHE A 207 -11.78 12.96 -4.46
N PHE A 208 -11.51 11.65 -4.52
CA PHE A 208 -11.34 10.77 -3.36
C PHE A 208 -9.92 10.86 -2.75
N ILE A 209 -9.00 11.60 -3.37
CA ILE A 209 -7.69 11.97 -2.83
C ILE A 209 -7.59 13.50 -2.74
N PRO A 210 -6.84 14.04 -1.77
CA PRO A 210 -6.75 15.48 -1.61
C PRO A 210 -5.88 16.09 -2.73
N ALA A 211 -6.16 17.33 -3.11
CA ALA A 211 -5.52 18.00 -4.24
C ALA A 211 -3.97 17.96 -4.23
N PRO A 212 -3.27 18.10 -3.08
CA PRO A 212 -1.80 18.00 -3.03
C PRO A 212 -1.26 16.63 -3.47
N GLN A 213 -2.07 15.56 -3.33
CA GLN A 213 -1.66 14.17 -3.55
C GLN A 213 -2.06 13.64 -4.93
N VAL A 214 -2.82 14.43 -5.69
CA VAL A 214 -3.22 14.15 -7.08
C VAL A 214 -2.00 13.89 -7.98
N LYS A 215 -0.88 14.57 -7.70
CA LYS A 215 0.38 14.35 -8.41
C LYS A 215 0.95 12.93 -8.21
N ALA A 216 0.61 12.25 -7.11
CA ALA A 216 1.05 10.87 -6.83
C ALA A 216 0.43 9.88 -7.79
N VAL A 217 -0.88 10.01 -7.99
CA VAL A 217 -1.60 9.21 -8.99
C VAL A 217 -1.05 9.47 -10.38
N GLY A 218 -0.85 10.74 -10.75
CA GLY A 218 -0.26 11.09 -12.05
C GLY A 218 1.13 10.46 -12.26
N ALA A 219 2.00 10.55 -11.26
CA ALA A 219 3.34 9.94 -11.31
C ALA A 219 3.30 8.41 -11.36
N ALA A 220 2.43 7.77 -10.57
CA ALA A 220 2.27 6.32 -10.57
C ALA A 220 1.79 5.80 -11.94
N ILE A 221 0.79 6.45 -12.53
CA ILE A 221 0.30 6.13 -13.86
C ILE A 221 1.39 6.37 -14.92
N GLY A 222 2.12 7.49 -14.83
CA GLY A 222 3.24 7.78 -15.71
C GLY A 222 4.34 6.73 -15.64
N ALA A 223 4.79 6.36 -14.43
CA ALA A 223 5.80 5.33 -14.22
C ALA A 223 5.35 3.97 -14.77
N ALA A 224 4.10 3.57 -14.54
CA ALA A 224 3.54 2.33 -15.11
C ALA A 224 3.59 2.34 -16.64
N SER A 225 3.33 3.49 -17.28
CA SER A 225 3.32 3.58 -18.74
C SER A 225 4.72 3.41 -19.35
N THR A 226 5.75 3.94 -18.67
CA THR A 226 7.14 3.77 -19.07
C THR A 226 7.60 2.33 -18.94
N ILE A 227 7.24 1.66 -17.83
CA ILE A 227 7.64 0.26 -17.57
C ILE A 227 7.01 -0.69 -18.59
N LEU A 228 5.75 -0.45 -18.96
CA LEU A 228 5.00 -1.36 -19.83
C LEU A 228 5.19 -1.07 -21.33
N GLY A 229 5.74 0.09 -21.68
CA GLY A 229 5.99 0.45 -23.09
C GLY A 229 4.74 0.73 -23.93
N TYR A 230 3.56 0.86 -23.31
CA TYR A 230 2.30 1.21 -23.99
C TYR A 230 1.68 2.47 -23.39
N GLY A 231 0.97 3.22 -24.22
CA GLY A 231 0.27 4.44 -23.79
C GLY A 231 -0.77 4.16 -22.69
N MET A 232 -0.87 5.07 -21.72
CA MET A 232 -1.78 4.97 -20.57
C MET A 232 -3.25 4.68 -20.94
N SER A 233 -3.69 5.08 -22.13
CA SER A 233 -5.03 4.79 -22.68
C SER A 233 -5.29 3.29 -22.91
N TYR A 234 -4.24 2.49 -23.06
CA TYR A 234 -4.31 1.06 -23.37
C TYR A 234 -4.15 0.17 -22.14
N PHE A 235 -4.17 0.73 -20.93
CA PHE A 235 -4.02 -0.06 -19.72
C PHE A 235 -5.13 -1.13 -19.63
N PRO A 236 -4.75 -2.42 -19.43
CA PRO A 236 -5.68 -3.53 -19.46
C PRO A 236 -6.61 -3.55 -18.23
N GLY A 237 -6.14 -2.98 -17.11
CA GLY A 237 -6.88 -2.90 -15.83
C GLY A 237 -6.67 -1.57 -15.10
N GLY A 238 -7.24 -1.48 -13.90
CA GLY A 238 -6.96 -0.41 -12.96
C GLY A 238 -5.54 -0.52 -12.40
N LEU A 239 -5.09 0.47 -11.64
CA LEU A 239 -3.80 0.44 -10.96
C LEU A 239 -4.00 0.48 -9.46
N VAL A 240 -3.12 -0.20 -8.74
CA VAL A 240 -2.94 -0.03 -7.29
C VAL A 240 -1.48 0.24 -7.01
N PHE A 241 -1.21 1.18 -6.12
CA PHE A 241 0.15 1.52 -5.74
C PHE A 241 0.21 2.00 -4.30
N ASN A 242 1.39 1.92 -3.70
CA ASN A 242 1.63 2.43 -2.36
C ASN A 242 2.40 3.75 -2.41
N THR A 243 2.20 4.62 -1.41
CA THR A 243 2.94 5.88 -1.25
C THR A 243 3.30 6.13 0.21
N THR A 244 4.37 6.88 0.47
CA THR A 244 4.56 7.50 1.80
C THR A 244 3.46 8.51 2.12
N PRO A 245 3.28 8.86 3.41
CA PRO A 245 2.22 9.76 3.85
C PRO A 245 2.32 11.22 3.37
N ASN A 246 3.54 11.74 3.14
CA ASN A 246 3.79 13.15 2.81
C ASN A 246 4.34 13.34 1.38
N TYR A 247 3.52 13.02 0.40
CA TYR A 247 3.90 13.03 -1.01
C TYR A 247 3.99 14.45 -1.61
N LEU A 248 5.19 14.83 -2.07
CA LEU A 248 5.42 15.96 -3.00
C LEU A 248 6.19 15.55 -4.27
N GLY A 249 6.24 14.25 -4.63
CA GLY A 249 6.72 13.87 -5.98
C GLY A 249 7.49 12.57 -6.19
N SER A 250 8.00 11.85 -5.16
CA SER A 250 9.06 10.85 -5.43
C SER A 250 9.03 9.52 -4.67
N GLN A 251 7.92 9.12 -4.04
CA GLN A 251 7.91 7.87 -3.26
C GLN A 251 6.63 7.05 -3.48
N VAL A 252 6.27 6.87 -4.75
CA VAL A 252 5.40 5.76 -5.16
C VAL A 252 6.25 4.49 -5.11
N TRP A 253 5.75 3.45 -4.47
CA TRP A 253 6.36 2.12 -4.55
C TRP A 253 5.28 1.06 -4.77
N ASP A 254 5.72 -0.07 -5.34
CA ASP A 254 4.86 -1.23 -5.58
C ASP A 254 3.63 -0.91 -6.45
N VAL A 255 3.85 -0.61 -7.74
CA VAL A 255 2.76 -0.38 -8.70
C VAL A 255 2.35 -1.71 -9.32
N GLN A 256 1.06 -2.04 -9.21
CA GLN A 256 0.48 -3.28 -9.71
C GLN A 256 -0.82 -2.97 -10.46
N PHE A 257 -1.23 -3.89 -11.34
CA PHE A 257 -2.58 -3.84 -11.87
C PHE A 257 -3.60 -4.32 -10.83
N GLN A 258 -4.79 -3.73 -10.90
CA GLN A 258 -6.00 -4.26 -10.29
C GLN A 258 -6.61 -5.30 -11.22
#